data_AF-A0A849DCE2-F1
#
_entry.id   AF-A0A849DCE2-F1
#
_cell.length_a   1.000
_cell.length_b   1.000
_cell.length_c   1.000
_cell.angle_alpha   90.00
_cell.angle_beta   90.00
_cell.angle_gamma   90.00
#
_symmetry.space_group_name_H-M   'P 1'
#
loop_
_entity.id
_entity.type
_entity.pdbx_description
1 polymer ?
#
loop_
_entity_poly.entity_id
_entity_poly.type
_entity_poly.pdbx_seq_one_letter_code
_entity_poly.pdbx_strand_id
1 'polypeptide(L)'
;MKLLIKKETIVISTFVLLSSIATAAQAYKTMPPTFSYDQNAEKVLSEYPIGKINMSDAFSHHGAPVRKLILPNGNRGWLYSTGRDVYTPNLYILQFSDKDIVIDVLHKSLHYKNGHSALQYQFLQSADPALRLTGPGPGQ
;
A
#
# COMPACT_ATOMS: atom_id res chain seq x y z
N MET A 1 3.47 -44.49 -76.01
CA MET A 1 3.20 -43.39 -75.05
C MET A 1 3.29 -43.96 -73.64
N LYS A 2 4.40 -43.76 -72.93
CA LYS A 2 4.62 -44.26 -71.55
C LYS A 2 4.63 -43.05 -70.61
N LEU A 3 3.69 -43.02 -69.66
CA LEU A 3 3.58 -41.98 -68.64
C LEU A 3 4.71 -42.16 -67.62
N LEU A 4 5.51 -41.12 -67.42
CA LEU A 4 6.56 -41.04 -66.42
C LEU A 4 5.96 -40.42 -65.14
N ILE A 5 5.76 -41.21 -64.09
CA ILE A 5 5.26 -40.71 -62.80
C ILE A 5 6.47 -40.34 -61.95
N LYS A 6 6.72 -39.03 -61.77
CA LYS A 6 7.69 -38.51 -60.80
C LYS A 6 7.13 -38.75 -59.38
N LYS A 7 7.91 -39.41 -58.53
CA LYS A 7 7.67 -39.44 -57.07
C LYS A 7 8.07 -38.09 -56.50
N GLU A 8 7.11 -37.32 -56.03
CA GLU A 8 7.38 -36.14 -55.21
C GLU A 8 7.50 -36.56 -53.74
N THR A 9 8.68 -36.34 -53.18
CA THR A 9 8.95 -36.58 -51.75
C THR A 9 8.45 -35.37 -50.97
N ILE A 10 7.35 -35.53 -50.24
CA ILE A 10 6.84 -34.51 -49.31
C ILE A 10 7.71 -34.54 -48.05
N VAL A 11 8.50 -33.49 -47.82
CA VAL A 11 9.25 -33.29 -46.57
C VAL A 11 8.34 -32.55 -45.61
N ILE A 12 7.82 -33.26 -44.60
CA ILE A 12 7.03 -32.67 -43.51
C ILE A 12 8.00 -32.10 -42.48
N SER A 13 8.32 -30.81 -42.61
CA SER A 13 9.08 -30.07 -41.60
C SER A 13 8.23 -29.91 -40.33
N THR A 14 8.59 -30.66 -39.29
CA THR A 14 7.91 -30.63 -38.00
C THR A 14 8.47 -29.46 -37.19
N PHE A 15 7.68 -28.41 -36.97
CA PHE A 15 8.07 -27.24 -36.16
C PHE A 15 7.71 -27.52 -34.69
N VAL A 16 8.71 -27.82 -33.86
CA VAL A 16 8.51 -28.05 -32.42
C VAL A 16 8.51 -26.70 -31.71
N LEU A 17 7.32 -26.19 -31.34
CA LEU A 17 7.18 -25.03 -30.45
C LEU A 17 7.39 -25.50 -29.00
N LEU A 18 8.57 -25.23 -28.44
CA LEU A 18 8.79 -25.30 -27.00
C LEU A 18 8.10 -24.10 -26.34
N SER A 19 6.92 -24.32 -25.75
CA SER A 19 6.27 -23.35 -24.88
C SER A 19 6.96 -23.34 -23.51
N SER A 20 7.77 -22.32 -23.25
CA SER A 20 8.28 -22.02 -21.91
C SER A 20 7.11 -21.61 -21.02
N ILE A 21 6.72 -22.47 -20.07
CA ILE A 21 5.76 -22.09 -19.03
C ILE A 21 6.52 -21.20 -18.04
N ALA A 22 6.49 -19.89 -18.28
CA ALA A 22 6.90 -18.92 -17.28
C ALA A 22 5.83 -18.92 -16.18
N THR A 23 6.11 -19.56 -15.05
CA THR A 23 5.33 -19.39 -13.83
C THR A 23 5.49 -17.93 -13.39
N ALA A 24 4.53 -17.09 -13.77
CA ALA A 24 4.37 -15.78 -13.15
C ALA A 24 4.00 -16.03 -11.69
N ALA A 25 4.98 -15.98 -10.79
CA ALA A 25 4.71 -15.83 -9.38
C ALA A 25 3.94 -14.51 -9.25
N GLN A 26 2.62 -14.59 -9.06
CA GLN A 26 1.78 -13.45 -8.76
C GLN A 26 2.27 -12.91 -7.42
N ALA A 27 3.19 -11.94 -7.44
CA ALA A 27 3.61 -11.25 -6.24
C ALA A 27 2.34 -10.62 -5.64
N TYR A 28 1.90 -11.14 -4.49
CA TYR A 28 0.78 -10.56 -3.78
C TYR A 28 1.16 -9.13 -3.42
N LYS A 29 0.57 -8.18 -4.15
CA LYS A 29 0.78 -6.76 -3.95
C LYS A 29 0.31 -6.41 -2.54
N THR A 30 1.22 -5.88 -1.72
CA THR A 30 0.89 -5.44 -0.35
C THR A 30 -0.21 -4.39 -0.44
N MET A 31 -1.40 -4.72 0.07
CA MET A 31 -2.52 -3.76 0.13
C MET A 31 -2.38 -2.93 1.41
N PRO A 32 -2.62 -1.61 1.37
CA PRO A 32 -2.66 -0.82 2.59
C PRO A 32 -3.88 -1.27 3.43
N PRO A 33 -3.79 -1.21 4.77
CA PRO A 33 -4.96 -1.43 5.62
C PRO A 33 -5.89 -0.21 5.58
N THR A 34 -7.17 -0.42 5.84
CA THR A 34 -8.18 0.64 5.98
C THR A 34 -8.26 1.15 7.42
N PHE A 35 -8.63 2.42 7.59
CA PHE A 35 -9.18 2.91 8.86
C PHE A 35 -10.71 2.81 8.82
N SER A 36 -11.30 2.44 9.94
CA SER A 36 -12.75 2.48 10.15
C SER A 36 -13.05 2.82 11.61
N TYR A 37 -14.30 3.18 11.88
CA TYR A 37 -14.72 3.57 13.24
C TYR A 37 -14.49 2.45 14.27
N ASP A 38 -14.74 1.20 13.89
CA ASP A 38 -14.68 0.05 14.81
C ASP A 38 -13.27 -0.55 14.94
N GLN A 39 -12.29 -0.07 14.17
CA GLN A 39 -10.93 -0.58 14.18
C GLN A 39 -10.04 0.16 15.18
N ASN A 40 -9.18 -0.61 15.87
CA ASN A 40 -8.12 -0.03 16.68
C ASN A 40 -7.08 0.64 15.75
N ALA A 41 -7.07 1.98 15.74
CA ALA A 41 -6.16 2.77 14.93
C ALA A 41 -4.69 2.48 15.23
N GLU A 42 -4.33 2.19 16.47
CA GLU A 42 -2.94 1.86 16.85
C GLU A 42 -2.46 0.60 16.15
N LYS A 43 -3.32 -0.43 16.09
CA LYS A 43 -3.03 -1.68 15.37
C LYS A 43 -2.82 -1.40 13.88
N VAL A 44 -3.75 -0.66 13.26
CA VAL A 44 -3.66 -0.27 11.84
C VAL A 44 -2.36 0.49 11.54
N LEU A 45 -2.01 1.46 12.38
CA LEU A 45 -0.78 2.25 12.23
C LEU A 45 0.48 1.39 12.39
N SER A 46 0.49 0.50 13.37
CA SER A 46 1.63 -0.37 13.63
C SER A 46 1.92 -1.37 12.50
N GLU A 47 0.88 -1.78 11.78
CA GLU A 47 0.97 -2.75 10.68
C GLU A 47 1.06 -2.06 9.30
N TYR A 48 0.96 -0.74 9.24
CA TYR A 48 0.91 -0.02 7.97
C TYR A 48 2.21 -0.24 7.18
N PRO A 49 2.15 -0.69 5.91
CA PRO A 49 3.33 -1.03 5.11
C PRO A 49 4.09 0.21 4.58
N ILE A 50 4.65 1.00 5.50
CA ILE A 50 5.43 2.20 5.20
C ILE A 50 6.58 1.87 4.25
N GLY A 51 6.80 2.74 3.26
CA GLY A 51 7.85 2.58 2.25
C GLY A 51 7.52 1.56 1.14
N LYS A 52 6.39 0.87 1.20
CA LYS A 52 6.00 -0.17 0.23
C LYS A 52 4.80 0.19 -0.64
N ILE A 53 3.96 1.12 -0.19
CA ILE A 53 2.74 1.53 -0.89
C ILE A 53 3.03 2.77 -1.71
N ASN A 54 2.83 2.69 -3.03
CA ASN A 54 2.88 3.88 -3.88
C ASN A 54 1.51 4.59 -3.93
N MET A 55 1.49 5.81 -4.45
CA MET A 55 0.31 6.68 -4.51
C MET A 55 -0.83 6.09 -5.36
N SER A 56 -0.51 5.36 -6.43
CA SER A 56 -1.51 4.68 -7.27
C SER A 56 -2.20 3.55 -6.51
N ASP A 57 -1.45 2.79 -5.73
CA ASP A 57 -1.94 1.69 -4.91
C ASP A 57 -2.80 2.23 -3.76
N ALA A 58 -2.34 3.30 -3.12
CA ALA A 58 -3.11 4.02 -2.13
C ALA A 58 -4.43 4.54 -2.71
N PHE A 59 -4.42 5.13 -3.90
CA PHE A 59 -5.63 5.61 -4.57
C PHE A 59 -6.59 4.47 -4.92
N SER A 60 -6.06 3.38 -5.46
CA SER A 60 -6.86 2.21 -5.85
C SER A 60 -7.57 1.58 -4.65
N HIS A 61 -6.97 1.68 -3.45
CA HIS A 61 -7.51 1.11 -2.23
C HIS A 61 -8.41 2.09 -1.44
N HIS A 62 -7.95 3.33 -1.22
CA HIS A 62 -8.64 4.32 -0.39
C HIS A 62 -9.61 5.21 -1.17
N GLY A 63 -9.50 5.24 -2.50
CA GLY A 63 -10.25 6.14 -3.36
C GLY A 63 -9.73 7.58 -3.34
N ALA A 64 -10.60 8.51 -3.72
CA ALA A 64 -10.24 9.93 -3.75
C ALA A 64 -10.17 10.51 -2.32
N PRO A 65 -9.12 11.26 -1.97
CA PRO A 65 -9.03 11.90 -0.67
C PRO A 65 -10.02 13.05 -0.56
N VAL A 66 -10.41 13.37 0.67
CA VAL A 66 -11.19 14.57 0.99
C VAL A 66 -10.41 15.82 0.59
N ARG A 67 -9.09 15.84 0.83
CA ARG A 67 -8.20 16.92 0.38
C ARG A 67 -6.81 16.40 0.02
N LYS A 68 -6.19 17.04 -0.97
CA LYS A 68 -4.76 16.95 -1.25
C LYS A 68 -4.07 18.17 -0.62
N LEU A 69 -2.97 17.97 0.08
CA LEU A 69 -2.32 18.96 0.93
C LEU A 69 -0.79 18.96 0.68
N ILE A 70 -0.13 20.06 1.00
CA ILE A 70 1.32 20.12 1.26
C ILE A 70 1.48 20.30 2.77
N LEU A 71 2.22 19.39 3.41
CA LEU A 71 2.47 19.42 4.84
C LEU A 71 3.57 20.44 5.18
N PRO A 72 3.68 20.88 6.45
CA PRO A 72 4.71 21.86 6.85
C PRO A 72 6.15 21.45 6.57
N ASN A 73 6.40 20.14 6.45
CA ASN A 73 7.70 19.58 6.07
C ASN A 73 7.94 19.54 4.55
N GLY A 74 7.03 20.10 3.74
CA GLY A 74 7.11 20.13 2.28
C GLY A 74 6.56 18.88 1.57
N ASN A 75 6.24 17.81 2.30
CA ASN A 75 5.77 16.57 1.70
C ASN A 75 4.29 16.66 1.30
N ARG A 76 3.91 15.93 0.26
CA ARG A 76 2.51 15.81 -0.16
C ARG A 76 1.74 14.98 0.86
N GLY A 77 0.49 15.36 1.12
CA GLY A 77 -0.41 14.65 2.02
C GLY A 77 -1.79 14.46 1.41
N TRP A 78 -2.42 13.31 1.65
CA TRP A 78 -3.83 13.05 1.31
C TRP A 78 -4.63 12.85 2.58
N LEU A 79 -5.59 13.76 2.82
CA LEU A 79 -6.48 13.73 3.98
C LEU A 79 -7.73 12.90 3.66
N TYR A 80 -8.03 11.98 4.56
CA TYR A 80 -9.23 11.17 4.56
C TYR A 80 -10.01 11.40 5.85
N SER A 81 -11.31 11.13 5.79
CA SER A 81 -12.21 11.14 6.93
C SER A 81 -12.99 9.85 6.95
N THR A 82 -12.98 9.19 8.10
CA THR A 82 -13.72 7.96 8.38
C THR A 82 -14.43 8.17 9.70
N GLY A 83 -15.74 8.14 9.72
CA GLY A 83 -16.51 8.41 10.93
C GLY A 83 -17.96 8.02 10.69
N ARG A 84 -18.66 7.59 11.74
CA ARG A 84 -20.08 7.24 11.62
C ARG A 84 -20.96 8.48 11.45
N ASP A 85 -20.52 9.62 11.95
CA ASP A 85 -21.21 10.89 11.83
C ASP A 85 -20.24 12.06 11.59
N VAL A 86 -20.82 13.21 11.23
CA VAL A 86 -20.09 14.46 10.96
C VAL A 86 -19.48 15.08 12.22
N TYR A 87 -19.88 14.65 13.41
CA TYR A 87 -19.47 15.22 14.70
C TYR A 87 -18.27 14.50 15.30
N THR A 88 -18.00 13.25 14.87
CA THR A 88 -16.90 12.41 15.36
C THR A 88 -16.02 11.83 14.25
N PRO A 89 -15.47 12.66 13.34
CA PRO A 89 -14.61 12.15 12.29
C PRO A 89 -13.30 11.58 12.85
N ASN A 90 -12.90 10.41 12.38
CA ASN A 90 -11.52 9.94 12.43
C ASN A 90 -10.83 10.39 11.15
N LEU A 91 -9.87 11.28 11.30
CA LEU A 91 -9.09 11.82 10.21
C LEU A 91 -7.77 11.05 10.13
N TYR A 92 -7.36 10.74 8.91
CA TYR A 92 -6.00 10.28 8.68
C TYR A 92 -5.40 10.91 7.43
N ILE A 93 -4.10 11.11 7.45
CA ILE A 93 -3.33 11.65 6.34
C ILE A 93 -2.31 10.62 5.91
N LEU A 94 -2.34 10.25 4.63
CA LEU A 94 -1.22 9.54 4.01
C LEU A 94 -0.19 10.59 3.58
N GLN A 95 1.01 10.52 4.13
CA GLN A 95 2.12 11.37 3.74
C GLN A 95 2.97 10.65 2.69
N PHE A 96 3.30 11.34 1.60
CA PHE A 96 4.07 10.80 0.49
C PHE A 96 5.45 11.43 0.38
N SER A 97 6.43 10.65 -0.06
CA SER A 97 7.72 11.14 -0.50
C SER A 97 7.64 11.85 -1.87
N ASP A 98 8.76 12.41 -2.30
CA ASP A 98 9.00 12.89 -3.66
C ASP A 98 8.83 11.79 -4.74
N LYS A 99 9.04 10.52 -4.36
CA LYS A 99 8.89 9.33 -5.21
C LYS A 99 7.49 8.71 -5.15
N ASP A 100 6.50 9.44 -4.65
CA ASP A 100 5.11 8.99 -4.54
C ASP A 100 4.91 7.71 -3.71
N ILE A 101 5.74 7.50 -2.69
CA ILE A 101 5.61 6.37 -1.74
C ILE A 101 5.07 6.88 -0.41
N VAL A 102 4.16 6.13 0.22
CA VAL A 102 3.67 6.41 1.59
C VAL A 102 4.81 6.24 2.58
N ILE A 103 5.19 7.33 3.25
CA ILE A 103 6.29 7.39 4.21
C ILE A 103 5.85 7.59 5.65
N ASP A 104 4.62 8.08 5.87
CA ASP A 104 3.98 8.08 7.18
C ASP A 104 2.46 8.09 7.02
N VAL A 105 1.77 7.73 8.10
CA VAL A 105 0.32 7.86 8.24
C VAL A 105 0.04 8.58 9.54
N LEU A 106 -0.52 9.77 9.46
CA LEU A 106 -0.89 10.57 10.62
C LEU A 106 -2.38 10.36 10.89
N HIS A 107 -2.74 9.87 12.05
CA HIS A 107 -4.12 9.63 12.45
C HIS A 107 -4.52 10.51 13.63
N LYS A 108 -5.71 11.09 13.56
CA LYS A 108 -6.33 11.83 14.66
C LYS A 108 -7.81 11.47 14.74
N SER A 109 -8.22 10.99 15.91
CA SER A 109 -9.63 10.82 16.25
C SER A 109 -10.05 11.91 17.24
N LEU A 110 -11.34 12.25 17.28
CA LEU A 110 -11.88 13.00 18.42
C LEU A 110 -12.02 12.15 19.69
N HIS A 111 -12.01 10.82 19.58
CA HIS A 111 -12.06 9.90 20.72
C HIS A 111 -10.69 9.77 21.42
N TYR A 112 -9.61 9.95 20.68
CA TYR A 112 -8.24 9.90 21.20
C TYR A 112 -7.68 11.33 21.25
N LYS A 113 -7.34 11.82 22.45
CA LYS A 113 -6.84 13.20 22.62
C LYS A 113 -5.51 13.47 21.90
N ASN A 114 -4.80 12.42 21.51
CA ASN A 114 -3.46 12.49 20.93
C ASN A 114 -3.48 12.23 19.41
N GLY A 115 -2.59 12.89 18.68
CA GLY A 115 -2.27 12.52 17.30
C GLY A 115 -1.30 11.33 17.31
N HIS A 116 -1.48 10.42 16.36
CA HIS A 116 -0.76 9.16 16.29
C HIS A 116 -0.11 9.01 14.91
N SER A 117 1.08 8.40 14.80
CA SER A 117 1.69 8.10 13.51
C SER A 117 2.16 6.66 13.33
N ALA A 118 2.12 6.15 12.10
CA ALA A 118 2.61 4.82 11.78
C ALA A 118 4.11 4.69 12.07
N LEU A 119 4.90 5.71 11.72
CA LEU A 119 6.33 5.75 12.06
C LEU A 119 6.56 5.68 13.57
N GLN A 120 5.75 6.37 14.38
CA GLN A 120 5.86 6.31 15.84
C GLN A 120 5.63 4.89 16.36
N TYR A 121 4.54 4.21 15.95
CA TYR A 121 4.25 2.86 16.43
C TYR A 121 5.30 1.83 15.97
N GLN A 122 5.76 1.93 14.72
CA GLN A 122 6.77 1.03 14.17
C GLN A 122 8.14 1.25 14.84
N PHE A 123 8.50 2.51 15.10
CA PHE A 123 9.69 2.81 15.91
C PHE A 123 9.58 2.17 17.29
N LEU A 124 8.48 2.37 18.03
CA LEU A 124 8.29 1.80 19.38
C LEU A 124 8.34 0.26 19.41
N GLN A 125 7.89 -0.41 18.34
CA GLN A 125 8.00 -1.86 18.19
C GLN A 125 9.46 -2.33 18.02
N SER A 126 10.24 -1.59 17.24
CA SER A 126 11.64 -1.92 16.92
C SER A 126 12.66 -1.40 17.94
N ALA A 127 12.30 -0.38 18.72
CA ALA A 127 13.20 0.31 19.63
C ALA A 127 13.57 -0.58 20.82
N ASP A 128 14.82 -0.46 21.24
CA ASP A 128 15.28 -0.91 22.56
C ASP A 128 14.29 -0.41 23.62
N PRO A 129 13.81 -1.27 24.55
CA PRO A 129 12.95 -0.85 25.65
C PRO A 129 13.43 0.39 26.40
N ALA A 130 14.76 0.62 26.51
CA ALA A 130 15.35 1.80 27.13
C ALA A 130 15.22 3.09 26.28
N LEU A 131 15.04 2.96 24.95
CA LEU A 131 14.81 4.06 24.01
C LEU A 131 13.32 4.39 23.81
N ARG A 132 12.42 3.60 24.41
CA ARG A 132 10.99 3.95 24.54
C ARG A 132 10.81 5.05 25.59
N LEU A 133 11.49 6.18 25.39
CA LEU A 133 11.60 7.25 26.39
C LEU A 133 10.29 8.00 26.62
N THR A 134 9.28 7.81 25.78
CA THR A 134 7.90 8.19 26.06
C THR A 134 7.00 7.23 25.27
N GLY A 135 6.02 6.59 25.93
CA GLY A 135 4.85 6.08 25.21
C GLY A 135 4.13 7.21 24.45
N PRO A 136 2.96 7.00 23.84
CA PRO A 136 2.14 8.13 23.40
C PRO A 136 2.06 9.11 24.58
N GLY A 137 2.48 10.36 24.35
CA GLY A 137 2.76 11.34 25.41
C GLY A 137 1.62 11.50 26.43
N PRO A 138 1.88 12.12 27.59
CA PRO A 138 1.02 12.05 28.77
C PRO A 138 -0.41 12.50 28.45
N GLY A 139 -1.29 11.51 28.40
CA GLY A 139 -2.71 11.66 28.11
C GLY A 139 -3.50 10.39 28.40
N GLN A 140 -2.99 9.55 29.31
CA GLN A 140 -3.82 8.56 30.02
C GLN A 140 -4.67 9.28 31.07
#